data_AF-A0A6J7D6D4-F1
#
_entry.id   AF-A0A6J7D6D4-F1
#
_cell.length_a   1.000
_cell.length_b   1.000
_cell.length_c   1.000
_cell.angle_alpha   90.00
_cell.angle_beta   90.00
_cell.angle_gamma   90.00
#
_symmetry.space_group_name_H-M   'P 1'
#
loop_
_entity.id
_entity.type
_entity.pdbx_description
1 polymer ?
#
loop_
_entity_poly.entity_id
_entity_poly.type
_entity_poly.pdbx_seq_one_letter_code
_entity_poly.pdbx_strand_id
1 'polypeptide(L)'
;MTEHTITEHPREKKRAATGPVKTHDQLRKDKLAHRINSYLAVKITGAVGTMWCAYLFALLALLSLPEVLSSGSLKDLVAWIAQTFLQLVLLSIIIVGQNISQVAADKRAEETFEDVSMSLDKAREIQAHLIDQDKELERILAMVKSLETQLNTRMETGK
;
A
#
# COMPACT_ATOMS: atom_id res chain seq x y z
N MET A 1 -32.80 -7.57 -24.85
CA MET A 1 -32.04 -6.69 -23.94
C MET A 1 -30.70 -6.42 -24.62
N THR A 2 -30.05 -5.28 -24.40
CA THR A 2 -28.72 -5.02 -25.00
C THR A 2 -27.68 -5.93 -24.32
N GLU A 3 -26.89 -6.65 -25.11
CA GLU A 3 -25.83 -7.54 -24.62
C GLU A 3 -24.76 -6.72 -23.87
N HIS A 4 -24.74 -6.83 -22.55
CA HIS A 4 -23.74 -6.14 -21.72
C HIS A 4 -22.42 -6.90 -21.77
N THR A 5 -21.45 -6.39 -22.54
CA THR A 5 -20.09 -6.93 -22.59
C THR A 5 -19.22 -6.28 -21.50
N ILE A 6 -18.55 -7.12 -20.69
CA ILE A 6 -17.59 -6.66 -19.68
C ILE A 6 -16.39 -6.04 -20.42
N THR A 7 -16.18 -4.74 -20.25
CA THR A 7 -15.04 -4.03 -20.87
C THR A 7 -13.94 -3.83 -19.82
N GLU A 8 -12.83 -4.54 -19.99
CA GLU A 8 -11.67 -4.41 -19.09
C GLU A 8 -11.02 -3.04 -19.24
N HIS A 9 -10.74 -2.38 -18.12
CA HIS A 9 -10.08 -1.08 -18.13
C HIS A 9 -8.59 -1.22 -18.52
N PRO A 10 -8.01 -0.36 -19.41
CA PRO A 10 -6.63 -0.51 -19.90
C PRO A 10 -5.53 -0.55 -18.82
N ARG A 11 -5.80 0.03 -17.64
CA ARG A 11 -4.87 -0.01 -16.49
C ARG A 11 -4.88 -1.35 -15.75
N GLU A 12 -5.93 -2.16 -15.87
CA GLU A 12 -6.02 -3.47 -15.22
C GLU A 12 -5.03 -4.45 -15.85
N LYS A 13 -5.01 -4.56 -17.19
CA LYS A 13 -4.04 -5.41 -17.91
C LYS A 13 -2.59 -5.07 -17.59
N LYS A 14 -2.28 -3.76 -17.53
CA LYS A 14 -0.94 -3.28 -17.19
C LYS A 14 -0.57 -3.63 -15.74
N ARG A 15 -1.50 -3.51 -14.80
CA ARG A 15 -1.25 -3.78 -13.37
C ARG A 15 -1.16 -5.26 -13.04
N ALA A 16 -1.96 -6.09 -13.70
CA ALA A 16 -1.89 -7.56 -13.59
C ALA A 16 -0.47 -8.08 -13.89
N ALA A 17 0.25 -7.42 -14.80
CA ALA A 17 1.61 -7.80 -15.17
C ALA A 17 2.72 -7.23 -14.26
N THR A 18 2.53 -6.06 -13.64
CA THR A 18 3.59 -5.32 -12.93
C THR A 18 3.56 -5.45 -11.40
N GLY A 19 2.45 -5.86 -10.81
CA GLY A 19 2.29 -5.94 -9.35
C GLY A 19 2.36 -4.57 -8.63
N PRO A 20 2.44 -4.56 -7.29
CA PRO A 20 2.58 -3.34 -6.49
C PRO A 20 3.96 -2.70 -6.70
N VAL A 21 3.98 -1.36 -6.71
CA VAL A 21 5.22 -0.59 -6.85
C VAL A 21 6.12 -0.76 -5.62
N LYS A 22 7.40 -1.04 -5.83
CA LYS A 22 8.37 -1.18 -4.73
C LYS A 22 9.25 0.06 -4.63
N THR A 23 9.70 0.37 -3.43
CA THR A 23 10.64 1.49 -3.15
C THR A 23 11.91 1.41 -4.00
N HIS A 24 12.41 0.19 -4.23
CA HIS A 24 13.58 -0.09 -5.08
C HIS A 24 13.42 0.35 -6.55
N ASP A 25 12.18 0.39 -7.05
CA ASP A 25 11.85 0.76 -8.43
C ASP A 25 11.82 2.28 -8.64
N GLN A 26 11.65 3.03 -7.55
CA GLN A 26 11.55 4.49 -7.57
C GLN A 26 12.92 5.19 -7.54
N LEU A 27 14.01 4.44 -7.30
CA LEU A 27 15.36 5.00 -7.28
C LEU A 27 15.86 5.25 -8.71
N ARG A 28 16.38 6.46 -8.97
CA ARG A 28 16.97 6.82 -10.27
C ARG A 28 18.21 5.96 -10.55
N LYS A 29 18.13 5.15 -11.61
CA LYS A 29 19.21 4.24 -12.07
C LYS A 29 19.98 4.78 -13.30
N ASP A 30 19.71 6.02 -13.69
CA ASP A 30 20.17 6.68 -14.91
C ASP A 30 21.69 6.83 -15.02
N LYS A 31 22.42 6.97 -13.90
CA LYS A 31 23.89 6.99 -13.88
C LYS A 31 24.46 6.02 -12.85
N LEU A 32 25.63 5.44 -13.15
CA LEU A 32 26.34 4.53 -12.25
C LEU A 32 26.61 5.17 -10.87
N ALA A 33 26.98 6.46 -10.86
CA ALA A 33 27.18 7.23 -9.63
C ALA A 33 25.91 7.33 -8.77
N HIS A 34 24.74 7.52 -9.38
CA HIS A 34 23.47 7.56 -8.65
C HIS A 34 23.14 6.20 -8.03
N ARG A 35 23.39 5.09 -8.75
CA ARG A 35 23.18 3.74 -8.21
C ARG A 35 24.04 3.46 -6.98
N ILE A 36 25.31 3.86 -7.01
CA ILE A 36 26.23 3.68 -5.88
C ILE A 36 25.81 4.56 -4.70
N ASN A 37 25.51 5.84 -4.94
CA ASN A 37 25.08 6.77 -3.88
C ASN A 37 23.76 6.33 -3.25
N SER A 38 22.80 5.90 -4.06
CA SER A 38 21.53 5.36 -3.58
C SER A 38 21.71 4.09 -2.75
N TYR A 39 22.57 3.16 -3.20
CA TYR A 39 22.88 1.96 -2.44
C TYR A 39 23.51 2.29 -1.09
N LEU A 40 24.49 3.18 -1.08
CA LEU A 40 25.17 3.60 0.15
C LEU A 40 24.21 4.34 1.08
N ALA A 41 23.38 5.24 0.55
CA ALA A 41 22.38 5.98 1.31
C ALA A 41 21.44 5.02 2.04
N VAL A 42 20.82 4.06 1.32
CA VAL A 42 19.90 3.07 1.92
C VAL A 42 20.60 2.23 2.98
N LYS A 43 21.86 1.84 2.75
CA LYS A 43 22.61 1.02 3.71
C LYS A 43 22.94 1.79 4.99
N ILE A 44 23.38 3.05 4.87
CA ILE A 44 23.69 3.90 6.02
C ILE A 44 22.40 4.26 6.77
N THR A 45 21.36 4.72 6.07
CA THR A 45 20.09 5.10 6.73
C THR A 45 19.40 3.90 7.35
N GLY A 46 19.51 2.71 6.75
CA GLY A 46 19.04 1.47 7.34
C GLY A 46 19.77 1.11 8.64
N ALA A 47 21.09 1.30 8.70
CA ALA A 47 21.87 1.05 9.91
C ALA A 47 21.59 2.08 11.02
N VAL A 48 21.56 3.37 10.68
CA VAL A 48 21.29 4.48 11.62
C VAL A 48 19.83 4.47 12.08
N GLY A 49 18.91 3.98 11.25
CA GLY A 49 17.49 3.80 11.57
C GLY A 49 17.16 2.59 12.42
N THR A 50 18.13 2.04 13.16
CA THR A 50 17.93 0.98 14.16
C THR A 50 17.96 1.54 15.59
N MET A 51 17.18 0.95 16.51
CA MET A 51 17.20 1.35 17.93
C MET A 51 18.61 1.21 18.55
N TRP A 52 19.40 0.26 18.07
CA TRP A 52 20.79 0.07 18.48
C TRP A 52 21.66 1.31 18.27
N CYS A 53 21.42 2.09 17.21
CA CYS A 53 22.14 3.32 16.95
C CYS A 53 21.84 4.40 18.01
N ALA A 54 20.58 4.53 18.42
CA ALA A 54 20.19 5.44 19.50
C ALA A 54 20.88 5.09 20.83
N TYR A 55 20.99 3.79 21.16
CA TYR A 55 21.72 3.35 22.35
C TYR A 55 23.22 3.64 22.26
N LEU A 56 23.83 3.42 21.10
CA LEU A 56 25.25 3.76 20.87
C LEU A 56 25.52 5.25 21.01
N PHE A 57 24.67 6.12 20.45
CA PHE A 57 24.85 7.57 20.58
C PHE A 57 24.58 8.07 21.99
N ALA A 58 23.63 7.48 22.72
CA ALA A 58 23.44 7.78 24.13
C ALA A 58 24.69 7.41 24.96
N LEU A 59 25.30 6.26 24.67
CA LEU A 59 26.54 5.82 25.32
C LEU A 59 27.73 6.74 24.96
N LEU A 60 27.88 7.12 23.69
CA LEU A 60 28.91 8.07 23.25
C LEU A 60 28.73 9.44 23.89
N ALA A 61 27.50 9.92 24.03
CA ALA A 61 27.24 11.15 24.76
C ALA A 61 27.68 10.98 26.23
N LEU A 62 27.27 9.92 26.92
CA LEU A 62 27.65 9.66 28.32
C LEU A 62 29.16 9.64 28.57
N LEU A 63 29.98 9.20 27.60
CA LEU A 63 31.45 9.25 27.70
C LEU A 63 32.01 10.68 27.82
N SER A 64 31.31 11.68 27.27
CA SER A 64 31.71 13.10 27.36
C SER A 64 31.16 13.83 28.59
N LEU A 65 30.28 13.20 29.36
CA LEU A 65 29.69 13.76 30.58
C LEU A 65 30.73 14.10 31.68
N PRO A 66 31.75 13.26 31.95
CA PRO A 66 32.72 13.54 33.03
C PRO A 66 33.51 14.84 32.80
N GLU A 67 33.80 15.17 31.54
CA GLU A 67 34.52 16.39 31.17
C GLU A 67 33.71 17.64 31.50
N VAL A 68 32.42 17.64 31.15
CA VAL A 68 31.50 18.75 31.43
C VAL A 68 31.22 18.87 32.93
N LEU A 69 31.12 17.76 33.65
CA LEU A 69 30.92 17.79 35.09
C LEU A 69 32.15 18.36 35.83
N SER A 70 33.35 18.10 35.29
CA SER A 70 34.61 18.64 35.81
C SER A 70 34.77 20.15 35.58
N SER A 71 34.06 20.75 34.62
CA SER A 71 34.07 22.21 34.41
C SER A 71 33.36 22.97 35.55
N GLY A 72 32.49 22.31 36.31
CA GLY A 72 31.77 22.88 37.46
C GLY A 72 30.74 23.95 37.09
N SER A 73 30.49 24.18 35.81
CA SER A 73 29.62 25.26 35.33
C SER A 73 28.25 24.69 34.92
N LEU A 74 27.18 25.23 35.53
CA LEU A 74 25.81 24.82 35.21
C LEU A 74 25.44 25.12 33.75
N LYS A 75 26.05 26.17 33.17
CA LYS A 75 25.82 26.54 31.77
C LYS A 75 26.35 25.47 30.82
N ASP A 76 27.53 24.92 31.08
CA ASP A 76 28.11 23.88 30.23
C ASP A 76 27.32 22.58 30.31
N LEU A 77 26.83 22.22 31.50
CA LEU A 77 25.97 21.05 31.67
C LEU A 77 24.67 21.18 30.87
N VAL A 78 23.99 22.33 30.97
CA VAL A 78 22.74 22.58 30.22
C VAL A 78 23.01 22.59 28.71
N ALA A 79 24.10 23.23 28.26
CA ALA A 79 24.50 23.25 26.86
C ALA A 79 24.80 21.83 26.35
N TRP A 80 25.52 21.01 27.12
CA TRP A 80 25.81 19.63 26.77
C TRP A 80 24.56 18.77 26.67
N ILE A 81 23.60 18.91 27.60
CA ILE A 81 22.32 18.20 27.54
C ILE A 81 21.56 18.59 26.28
N ALA A 82 21.34 19.89 26.05
CA ALA A 82 20.51 20.38 24.95
C ALA A 82 21.12 20.09 23.57
N GLN A 83 22.44 20.16 23.46
CA GLN A 83 23.14 20.04 22.19
C GLN A 83 23.73 18.64 22.00
N THR A 84 24.62 18.18 22.86
CA THR A 84 25.34 16.91 22.60
C THR A 84 24.44 15.71 22.85
N PHE A 85 23.74 15.68 23.99
CA PHE A 85 22.90 14.53 24.33
C PHE A 85 21.60 14.52 23.53
N LEU A 86 20.78 15.57 23.65
CA LEU A 86 19.48 15.64 22.99
C LEU A 86 19.65 15.57 21.47
N GLN A 87 20.52 16.35 20.85
CA GLN A 87 20.58 16.41 19.38
C GLN A 87 21.03 15.08 18.75
N LEU A 88 22.08 14.43 19.28
CA LEU A 88 22.56 13.15 18.74
C LEU A 88 21.52 12.03 18.91
N VAL A 89 20.94 11.92 20.11
CA VAL A 89 20.00 10.84 20.43
C VAL A 89 18.65 11.08 19.74
N LEU A 90 18.14 12.30 19.78
CA LEU A 90 16.86 12.67 19.18
C LEU A 90 16.87 12.50 17.66
N LEU A 91 17.96 12.85 16.97
CA LEU A 91 18.08 12.61 15.53
C LEU A 91 17.93 11.11 15.20
N SER A 92 18.57 10.24 15.98
CA SER A 92 18.53 8.79 15.76
C SER A 92 17.14 8.20 16.06
N ILE A 93 16.51 8.61 17.16
CA ILE A 93 15.16 8.18 17.53
C ILE A 93 14.14 8.60 16.47
N ILE A 94 14.25 9.83 15.95
CA ILE A 94 13.37 10.31 14.87
C ILE A 94 13.49 9.42 13.63
N ILE A 95 14.71 9.09 13.20
CA ILE A 95 14.93 8.25 12.00
C ILE A 95 14.32 6.86 12.22
N VAL A 96 14.49 6.27 13.41
CA VAL A 96 13.89 4.97 13.74
C VAL A 96 12.36 5.06 13.72
N GLY A 97 11.77 6.08 14.34
CA GLY A 97 10.32 6.28 14.36
C GLY A 97 9.74 6.44 12.95
N GLN A 98 10.43 7.19 12.09
CA GLN A 98 10.07 7.34 10.67
C GLN A 98 10.17 6.00 9.92
N ASN A 99 11.23 5.23 10.12
CA ASN A 99 11.42 3.93 9.47
C ASN A 99 10.30 2.93 9.86
N ILE A 100 9.96 2.84 11.15
CA ILE A 100 8.86 1.98 11.62
C ILE A 100 7.52 2.42 11.00
N SER A 101 7.26 3.73 10.94
CA SER A 101 6.05 4.26 10.33
C SER A 101 5.97 3.97 8.82
N GLN A 102 7.09 4.07 8.11
CA GLN A 102 7.19 3.75 6.69
C GLN A 102 6.93 2.28 6.41
N VAL A 103 7.56 1.37 7.15
CA VAL A 103 7.33 -0.08 7.02
C VAL A 103 5.86 -0.43 7.29
N ALA A 104 5.24 0.17 8.31
CA ALA A 104 3.83 -0.04 8.59
C ALA A 104 2.89 0.57 7.54
N ALA A 105 3.28 1.67 6.90
CA ALA A 105 2.53 2.25 5.78
C ALA A 105 2.65 1.39 4.52
N ASP A 106 3.84 0.88 4.21
CA ASP A 106 4.10 -0.02 3.08
C ASP A 106 3.31 -1.32 3.24
N LYS A 107 3.32 -1.93 4.43
CA LYS A 107 2.52 -3.14 4.70
C LYS A 107 1.02 -2.89 4.52
N ARG A 108 0.49 -1.79 5.05
CA ARG A 108 -0.93 -1.43 4.86
C ARG A 108 -1.27 -1.18 3.39
N ALA A 109 -0.35 -0.59 2.63
CA ALA A 109 -0.54 -0.38 1.20
C ALA A 109 -0.59 -1.72 0.42
N GLU A 110 0.23 -2.69 0.82
CA GLU A 110 0.21 -4.05 0.27
C GLU A 110 -1.10 -4.78 0.60
N GLU A 111 -1.52 -4.80 1.87
CA GLU A 111 -2.81 -5.38 2.29
C GLU A 111 -3.99 -4.71 1.56
N THR A 112 -4.00 -3.38 1.45
CA THR A 112 -5.04 -2.65 0.71
C THR A 112 -5.05 -3.04 -0.77
N PHE A 113 -3.89 -3.26 -1.38
CA PHE A 113 -3.78 -3.69 -2.77
C PHE A 113 -4.37 -5.10 -2.97
N GLU A 114 -4.06 -6.03 -2.07
CA GLU A 114 -4.63 -7.38 -2.09
C GLU A 114 -6.14 -7.35 -1.92
N ASP A 115 -6.65 -6.58 -0.95
CA ASP A 115 -8.09 -6.42 -0.71
C ASP A 115 -8.84 -5.85 -1.92
N VAL A 116 -8.28 -4.82 -2.56
CA VAL A 116 -8.85 -4.24 -3.79
C VAL A 116 -8.83 -5.26 -4.93
N SER A 117 -7.76 -6.04 -5.06
CA SER A 117 -7.66 -7.07 -6.10
C SER A 117 -8.72 -8.16 -5.91
N MET A 118 -8.89 -8.65 -4.67
CA MET A 118 -9.97 -9.59 -4.33
C MET A 118 -11.36 -9.02 -4.59
N SER A 119 -11.58 -7.73 -4.28
CA SER A 119 -12.85 -7.05 -4.52
C SER A 119 -13.17 -6.94 -6.02
N LEU A 120 -12.16 -6.65 -6.86
CA LEU A 120 -12.32 -6.62 -8.31
C LEU A 120 -12.68 -7.99 -8.88
N ASP A 121 -12.06 -9.07 -8.39
CA ASP A 121 -12.38 -10.42 -8.84
C ASP A 121 -13.81 -10.82 -8.46
N LYS A 122 -14.24 -10.51 -7.23
CA LYS A 122 -15.64 -10.68 -6.82
C LYS A 122 -16.61 -9.85 -7.67
N ALA A 123 -16.23 -8.63 -8.03
CA ALA A 123 -17.06 -7.80 -8.91
C ALA A 123 -17.19 -8.39 -10.32
N ARG A 124 -16.15 -9.07 -10.84
CA ARG A 124 -16.22 -9.81 -12.11
C ARG A 124 -17.12 -11.04 -12.01
N GLU A 125 -17.04 -11.78 -10.90
CA GLU A 125 -17.91 -12.93 -10.65
C GLU A 125 -19.38 -12.51 -10.61
N ILE A 126 -19.71 -11.41 -9.92
CA ILE A 126 -21.06 -10.86 -9.90
C ILE A 126 -21.53 -10.47 -11.31
N GLN A 127 -20.68 -9.84 -12.11
CA GLN A 127 -21.02 -9.49 -13.50
C GLN A 127 -21.29 -10.73 -14.36
N ALA A 128 -20.49 -11.78 -14.23
CA ALA A 128 -20.73 -13.04 -14.92
C ALA A 128 -22.07 -13.67 -14.49
N HIS A 129 -22.36 -13.66 -13.19
CA HIS A 129 -23.61 -14.18 -12.66
C HIS A 129 -24.83 -13.38 -13.17
N LEU A 130 -24.74 -12.05 -13.29
CA LEU A 130 -25.80 -11.22 -13.85
C LEU A 130 -26.08 -11.56 -15.32
N ILE A 131 -25.05 -11.82 -16.13
CA ILE A 131 -25.21 -12.25 -17.53
C ILE A 131 -25.94 -13.60 -17.60
N ASP A 132 -25.63 -14.53 -16.70
CA ASP A 132 -26.33 -15.81 -16.65
C ASP A 132 -27.78 -15.65 -16.17
N GLN A 133 -28.05 -14.76 -15.22
CA GLN A 133 -29.42 -14.40 -14.83
C GLN A 133 -30.21 -13.78 -15.99
N ASP A 134 -29.60 -12.90 -16.78
CA ASP A 134 -30.24 -12.31 -17.96
C ASP A 134 -30.70 -13.39 -18.96
N LYS A 135 -29.90 -14.43 -19.18
CA LYS A 135 -30.28 -15.57 -20.05
C LYS A 135 -31.50 -16.32 -19.50
N GLU A 136 -31.57 -16.54 -18.19
CA GLU A 136 -32.73 -17.20 -17.58
C GLU A 136 -33.99 -16.31 -17.65
N LEU A 137 -33.85 -15.00 -17.45
CA LEU A 137 -34.95 -14.04 -17.65
C LEU A 137 -35.48 -14.07 -19.08
N GLU A 138 -34.60 -14.15 -20.09
CA GLU A 138 -35.01 -14.29 -21.48
C GLU A 138 -35.80 -15.59 -21.74
N ARG A 139 -35.40 -16.71 -21.12
CA ARG A 139 -36.14 -17.98 -21.21
C ARG A 139 -37.53 -17.89 -20.58
N ILE A 140 -37.63 -17.30 -19.39
CA ILE A 140 -38.92 -17.10 -18.70
C ILE A 140 -39.83 -16.21 -19.57
N LEU A 141 -39.29 -15.13 -20.14
CA LEU A 141 -40.06 -14.22 -21.00
C LEU A 141 -40.57 -14.94 -22.27
N ALA A 142 -39.75 -15.80 -22.88
CA ALA A 142 -40.18 -16.63 -24.01
C ALA A 142 -41.31 -17.60 -23.61
N MET A 143 -41.21 -18.23 -22.44
CA MET A 143 -42.24 -19.14 -21.93
C MET A 143 -43.57 -18.40 -21.67
N VAL A 144 -43.53 -17.22 -21.06
CA VAL A 144 -44.71 -16.37 -20.84
C VAL A 144 -45.38 -15.99 -22.17
N LYS A 145 -44.62 -15.55 -23.17
CA LYS A 145 -45.16 -15.24 -24.52
C LYS A 145 -45.83 -16.45 -25.17
N SER A 146 -45.22 -17.64 -25.02
CA SER A 146 -45.79 -18.87 -25.57
C SER A 146 -47.14 -19.22 -24.91
N LEU A 147 -47.25 -19.05 -23.59
CA LEU A 147 -48.48 -19.29 -22.84
C LEU A 147 -49.57 -18.29 -23.21
N GLU A 148 -49.23 -17.00 -23.35
CA GLU A 148 -50.14 -15.96 -23.82
C GLU A 148 -50.71 -16.28 -25.20
N THR A 149 -49.84 -16.71 -26.13
CA THR A 149 -50.24 -17.10 -27.49
C THR A 149 -51.22 -18.29 -27.45
N GLN A 150 -50.90 -19.33 -26.66
CA GLN A 150 -51.78 -20.50 -26.50
C GLN A 150 -53.14 -20.13 -25.90
N LEU A 151 -53.17 -19.22 -24.92
CA LEU A 151 -54.40 -18.73 -24.31
C LEU A 151 -55.27 -17.97 -25.31
N ASN A 152 -54.69 -17.06 -26.10
CA ASN A 152 -55.43 -16.32 -27.14
C ASN A 152 -56.01 -17.26 -28.18
N THR A 153 -55.23 -18.23 -28.67
CA THR A 153 -55.74 -19.22 -29.64
C THR A 153 -56.90 -20.02 -29.06
N ARG A 154 -56.82 -20.44 -27.79
CA ARG A 154 -57.93 -21.16 -27.12
C ARG A 154 -59.20 -20.31 -27.00
N MET A 155 -59.08 -19.02 -26.71
CA MET A 155 -60.23 -18.11 -26.64
C MET A 155 -60.89 -17.89 -28.02
N GLU A 156 -60.12 -17.90 -29.10
CA GLU A 156 -60.65 -17.78 -30.46
C GLU A 156 -61.39 -19.06 -30.91
N THR A 157 -60.89 -20.25 -30.53
CA THR A 157 -61.53 -21.53 -30.87
C THR A 157 -62.71 -21.92 -29.97
N GLY A 158 -62.87 -21.25 -28.82
CA GLY A 158 -63.93 -21.51 -27.84
C GLY A 158 -65.17 -20.62 -27.98
N LYS A 159 -65.21 -19.74 -28.98
CA LYS A 159 -66.40 -19.00 -29.42
C LYS A 159 -67.06 -19.72 -30.60
#